data_AF-A0A9J5YHP3-F1
#
_entry.id   AF-A0A9J5YHP3-F1
#
_cell.length_a   1.000
_cell.length_b   1.000
_cell.length_c   1.000
_cell.angle_alpha   90.00
_cell.angle_beta   90.00
_cell.angle_gamma   90.00
#
_symmetry.space_group_name_H-M   'P 1'
#
loop_
_entity.id
_entity.type
_entity.pdbx_description
1 polymer ?
#
loop_
_entity_poly.entity_id
_entity_poly.type
_entity_poly.pdbx_seq_one_letter_code
_entity_poly.pdbx_strand_id
1 'polypeptide(L)'
;MVGPQRPQFVLFGSSIVQISYSNGGWGAILSDIYARKADVLLRGYFGWNSRRAIEVLDQVFPKDATVQPTLVIVYFGGNDSMGPHSSGLGPHVPLPEYIENMRKIATHLKVSYFTTGMSFSFVFELPVFYFYL
;
A
#
# COMPACT_ATOMS: atom_id res chain seq x y z
N MET A 1 22.79 13.55 -18.37
CA MET A 1 21.68 13.03 -19.20
C MET A 1 20.73 12.27 -18.30
N VAL A 2 19.44 12.61 -18.30
CA VAL A 2 18.40 11.84 -17.62
C VAL A 2 17.96 10.74 -18.58
N GLY A 3 17.97 9.47 -18.15
CA GLY A 3 17.54 8.34 -18.97
C GLY A 3 16.02 8.37 -19.24
N PRO A 4 15.49 7.41 -20.02
CA PRO A 4 14.04 7.29 -20.22
C PRO A 4 13.31 7.10 -18.88
N GLN A 5 12.02 7.43 -18.87
CA GLN A 5 11.17 7.26 -17.69
C GLN A 5 11.12 5.79 -17.26
N ARG A 6 11.27 5.55 -15.96
CA ARG A 6 11.31 4.20 -15.38
C ARG A 6 9.91 3.75 -14.96
N PRO A 7 9.64 2.44 -14.95
CA PRO A 7 8.44 1.91 -14.31
C PRO A 7 8.38 2.33 -12.84
N GLN A 8 7.17 2.62 -12.35
CA GLN A 8 6.95 3.01 -10.96
C GLN A 8 6.44 1.83 -10.13
N PHE A 9 7.06 1.61 -8.97
CA PHE A 9 6.58 0.71 -7.94
C PHE A 9 6.08 1.52 -6.76
N VAL A 10 4.84 1.32 -6.33
CA VAL A 10 4.27 2.08 -5.20
C VAL A 10 4.07 1.16 -4.01
N LEU A 11 4.62 1.53 -2.86
CA LEU A 11 4.37 0.86 -1.59
C LEU A 11 3.29 1.66 -0.85
N PHE A 12 2.08 1.12 -0.77
CA PHE A 12 0.92 1.80 -0.18
C PHE A 12 0.44 1.07 1.07
N GLY A 13 0.47 1.73 2.22
CA GLY A 13 0.13 1.06 3.48
C GLY A 13 0.20 1.95 4.70
N SER A 14 0.24 1.30 5.86
CA SER A 14 0.26 1.96 7.16
C SER A 14 1.70 2.19 7.68
N SER A 15 1.89 2.12 9.00
CA SER A 15 3.17 2.30 9.68
C SER A 15 4.25 1.33 9.20
N ILE A 16 3.93 0.05 8.97
CA ILE A 16 4.89 -0.97 8.48
C ILE A 16 5.48 -0.58 7.13
N VAL A 17 4.67 -0.01 6.23
CA VAL A 17 5.16 0.50 4.94
C VAL A 17 5.99 1.76 5.16
N GLN A 18 5.53 2.69 6.01
CA GLN A 18 6.28 3.92 6.30
C GLN A 18 7.69 3.62 6.81
N ILE A 19 7.80 2.71 7.78
CA ILE A 19 9.08 2.33 8.40
C ILE A 19 9.90 1.37 7.51
N SER A 20 9.34 0.87 6.40
CA SER A 20 10.07 -0.02 5.49
C SER A 20 11.27 0.67 4.82
N TYR A 21 11.29 2.01 4.81
CA TYR A 21 12.42 2.82 4.32
C TYR A 21 13.44 3.19 5.39
N SER A 22 13.22 2.80 6.65
CA SER A 22 14.23 2.93 7.70
C SER A 22 15.48 2.13 7.35
N ASN A 23 16.60 2.42 8.03
CA ASN A 23 17.86 1.71 7.81
C ASN A 23 17.67 0.18 7.96
N GLY A 24 18.03 -0.58 6.91
CA GLY A 24 17.85 -2.03 6.85
C GLY A 24 16.41 -2.50 6.59
N GLY A 25 15.47 -1.58 6.35
CA GLY A 25 14.08 -1.91 6.05
C GLY A 25 13.88 -2.45 4.64
N TRP A 26 12.84 -3.26 4.45
CA TRP A 26 12.60 -3.96 3.19
C TRP A 26 12.28 -3.03 2.01
N GLY A 27 11.68 -1.87 2.24
CA GLY A 27 11.42 -0.86 1.21
C GLY A 27 12.69 -0.13 0.76
N ALA A 28 13.61 0.13 1.69
CA ALA A 28 14.96 0.63 1.38
C ALA A 28 15.76 -0.42 0.58
N ILE A 29 15.74 -1.68 1.01
CA ILE A 29 16.40 -2.79 0.30
C ILE A 29 15.81 -2.98 -1.11
N LEU A 30 14.48 -2.94 -1.25
CA LEU A 30 13.82 -3.02 -2.55
C LEU A 30 14.25 -1.87 -3.48
N SER A 31 14.33 -0.65 -2.94
CA SER A 31 14.78 0.52 -3.68
C SER A 31 16.24 0.39 -4.16
N ASP A 32 17.10 -0.19 -3.34
CA ASP A 32 18.50 -0.46 -3.69
C ASP A 32 18.61 -1.52 -4.79
N ILE A 33 17.90 -2.65 -4.66
CA ILE A 33 17.90 -3.74 -5.65
C ILE A 33 17.40 -3.26 -7.03
N TYR A 34 16.39 -2.39 -7.04
CA TYR A 34 15.81 -1.82 -8.25
C TYR A 34 16.41 -0.46 -8.66
N ALA A 35 17.52 -0.06 -8.03
CA ALA A 35 18.21 1.17 -8.36
C ALA A 35 18.53 1.22 -9.86
N ARG A 36 18.15 2.33 -10.49
CA ARG A 36 18.27 2.59 -11.95
C ARG A 36 17.36 1.74 -12.85
N LYS A 37 16.53 0.83 -12.30
CA LYS A 37 15.59 -0.02 -13.04
C LYS A 37 14.12 0.40 -12.87
N ALA A 38 13.72 0.79 -11.66
CA ALA A 38 12.37 1.25 -11.33
C ALA A 38 12.45 2.38 -10.30
N ASP A 39 11.46 3.28 -10.31
CA ASP A 39 11.30 4.29 -9.27
C ASP A 39 10.36 3.71 -8.18
N VAL A 40 10.90 3.50 -6.97
CA VAL A 40 10.11 2.99 -5.83
C VAL A 40 9.58 4.17 -5.02
N LEU A 41 8.26 4.31 -4.96
CA LEU A 41 7.54 5.40 -4.33
C LEU A 41 6.92 4.93 -3.01
N LEU A 42 7.26 5.62 -1.94
CA LEU A 42 6.68 5.37 -0.62
C LEU A 42 5.36 6.15 -0.43
N ARG A 43 4.32 5.41 -0.06
CA ARG A 43 2.98 5.89 0.35
C ARG A 43 2.54 5.15 1.62
N GLY A 44 3.45 5.06 2.60
CA GLY A 44 3.19 4.52 3.93
C GLY A 44 2.82 5.63 4.91
N TYR A 45 1.75 5.42 5.68
CA TYR A 45 1.22 6.43 6.59
C TYR A 45 0.95 5.84 7.98
N PHE A 46 1.70 6.30 8.98
CA PHE A 46 1.56 5.84 10.35
C PHE A 46 0.15 6.11 10.89
N GLY A 47 -0.43 5.13 11.59
CA GLY A 47 -1.77 5.22 12.16
C GLY A 47 -2.93 5.09 11.17
N TRP A 48 -2.66 4.87 9.87
CA TRP A 48 -3.72 4.67 8.89
C TRP A 48 -4.24 3.24 8.90
N ASN A 49 -5.54 3.10 8.72
CA ASN A 49 -6.25 1.85 8.46
C ASN A 49 -6.82 1.87 7.02
N SER A 50 -7.52 0.81 6.63
CA SER A 50 -8.14 0.73 5.29
C SER A 50 -9.17 1.82 5.03
N ARG A 51 -9.84 2.36 6.07
CA ARG A 51 -10.82 3.46 5.94
C ARG A 51 -10.14 4.77 5.52
N ARG A 52 -8.98 5.09 6.09
CA ARG A 52 -8.18 6.24 5.64
C ARG A 52 -7.59 6.04 4.25
N ALA A 53 -7.22 4.81 3.91
CA ALA A 53 -6.68 4.48 2.60
C ALA A 53 -7.67 4.79 1.46
N ILE A 54 -8.95 4.42 1.61
CA ILE A 54 -9.97 4.66 0.58
C ILE A 54 -10.25 6.16 0.35
N GLU A 55 -10.11 7.00 1.38
CA GLU A 55 -10.37 8.46 1.30
C GLU A 55 -9.43 9.18 0.34
N VAL A 56 -8.24 8.61 0.08
CA VAL A 56 -7.19 9.25 -0.72
C VAL A 56 -6.82 8.49 -1.99
N LEU A 57 -7.57 7.44 -2.36
CA LEU A 57 -7.21 6.58 -3.50
C LEU A 57 -7.02 7.37 -4.81
N ASP A 58 -7.93 8.30 -5.12
CA ASP A 58 -7.81 9.15 -6.32
C ASP A 58 -6.63 10.12 -6.25
N GLN A 59 -6.22 10.54 -5.04
CA GLN A 59 -5.08 11.44 -4.85
C GLN A 59 -3.74 10.70 -4.98
N VAL A 60 -3.68 9.47 -4.47
CA VAL A 60 -2.48 8.62 -4.51
C VAL A 60 -2.34 7.94 -5.87
N PHE A 61 -3.46 7.53 -6.48
CA PHE A 61 -3.54 6.84 -7.76
C PHE A 61 -4.56 7.53 -8.69
N PRO A 62 -4.25 8.73 -9.20
CA PRO A 62 -5.11 9.41 -10.16
C PRO A 62 -5.21 8.62 -11.45
N LYS A 63 -6.43 8.43 -11.97
CA LYS A 63 -6.68 7.61 -13.16
C LYS A 63 -6.16 8.24 -14.46
N ASP A 64 -6.01 9.55 -14.46
CA ASP A 64 -5.53 10.39 -15.56
C ASP A 64 -4.03 10.71 -15.46
N ALA A 65 -3.30 10.09 -14.52
CA ALA A 65 -1.86 10.26 -14.42
C ALA A 65 -1.16 9.82 -15.72
N THR A 66 -0.22 10.63 -16.20
CA THR A 66 0.59 10.34 -17.40
C THR A 66 1.44 9.08 -17.26
N VAL A 67 1.81 8.73 -16.03
CA VAL A 67 2.57 7.53 -15.69
C VAL A 67 1.82 6.80 -14.61
N GLN A 68 1.68 5.50 -14.82
CA GLN A 68 0.90 4.63 -13.95
C GLN A 68 1.79 3.55 -13.36
N PRO A 69 1.56 3.16 -12.10
CA PRO A 69 2.45 2.24 -11.42
C PRO A 69 2.35 0.84 -12.04
N THR A 70 3.50 0.27 -12.36
CA THR A 70 3.61 -1.10 -12.89
C THR A 70 3.48 -2.15 -11.78
N LEU A 71 3.76 -1.75 -10.53
CA LEU A 71 3.56 -2.57 -9.35
C LEU A 71 3.02 -1.70 -8.22
N VAL A 72 1.98 -2.18 -7.55
CA VAL A 72 1.51 -1.60 -6.29
C VAL A 72 1.51 -2.70 -5.24
N ILE A 73 2.23 -2.47 -4.14
CA ILE A 73 2.19 -3.32 -2.95
C ILE A 73 1.27 -2.64 -1.95
N VAL A 74 0.10 -3.23 -1.71
CA VAL A 74 -0.88 -2.73 -0.75
C VAL A 74 -0.73 -3.49 0.57
N TYR A 75 -0.58 -2.77 1.68
CA TYR A 75 -0.29 -3.33 3.00
C TYR A 75 -1.09 -2.60 4.10
N PHE A 76 -2.35 -3.01 4.27
CA PHE A 76 -3.26 -2.60 5.34
C PHE A 76 -3.80 -3.85 6.06
N GLY A 77 -4.42 -3.69 7.23
CA GLY A 77 -4.96 -4.81 8.02
C GLY A 77 -4.49 -4.82 9.47
N GLY A 78 -3.22 -4.48 9.75
CA GLY A 78 -2.68 -4.49 11.11
C GLY A 78 -3.42 -3.52 12.06
N ASN A 79 -3.65 -2.28 11.62
CA ASN A 79 -4.41 -1.29 12.40
C ASN A 79 -5.91 -1.62 12.44
N ASP A 80 -6.45 -2.13 11.33
CA ASP A 80 -7.85 -2.53 11.17
C ASP A 80 -8.24 -3.65 12.15
N SER A 81 -7.33 -4.60 12.39
CA SER A 81 -7.54 -5.76 13.26
C SER A 81 -7.39 -5.46 14.75
N MET A 82 -6.94 -4.26 15.13
CA MET A 82 -6.88 -3.84 16.52
C MET A 82 -8.26 -3.89 17.17
N GLY A 83 -8.32 -4.14 18.47
CA GLY A 83 -9.59 -4.14 19.20
C GLY A 83 -10.30 -2.78 19.13
N PRO A 84 -11.65 -2.76 19.14
CA PRO A 84 -12.39 -1.51 19.21
C PRO A 84 -12.01 -0.75 20.48
N HIS A 85 -11.67 0.53 20.31
CA HIS A 85 -11.37 1.40 21.44
C HIS A 85 -12.68 1.90 22.06
N SER A 86 -12.74 2.03 23.38
CA SER A 86 -13.95 2.44 24.12
C SER A 86 -14.51 3.81 23.69
N SER A 87 -13.65 4.71 23.23
CA SER A 87 -14.05 6.02 22.68
C SER A 87 -14.67 5.94 21.28
N GLY A 88 -14.59 4.80 20.60
CA GLY A 88 -14.94 4.65 19.18
C GLY A 88 -13.94 5.29 18.20
N LEU A 89 -12.90 5.98 18.71
CA LEU A 89 -11.88 6.66 17.90
C LEU A 89 -10.64 5.80 17.62
N GLY A 90 -10.73 4.48 17.86
CA GLY A 90 -9.64 3.55 17.63
C GLY A 90 -9.39 3.27 16.14
N PRO A 91 -8.25 2.67 15.80
CA PRO A 91 -7.91 2.31 14.43
C PRO A 91 -8.72 1.13 13.88
N HIS A 92 -9.49 0.46 14.74
CA HIS A 92 -10.31 -0.70 14.39
C HIS A 92 -11.22 -0.45 13.17
N VAL A 93 -11.24 -1.44 12.28
CA VAL A 93 -12.18 -1.54 11.18
C VAL A 93 -12.81 -2.94 11.23
N PRO A 94 -14.14 -3.06 11.34
CA PRO A 94 -14.82 -4.35 11.35
C PRO A 94 -14.46 -5.18 10.11
N LEU A 95 -14.28 -6.49 10.28
CA LEU A 95 -13.85 -7.38 9.20
C LEU A 95 -14.67 -7.26 7.90
N PRO A 96 -16.03 -7.17 7.93
CA PRO A 96 -16.80 -6.98 6.70
C PRO A 96 -16.46 -5.66 5.98
N GLU A 97 -16.23 -4.58 6.74
CA GLU A 97 -15.84 -3.29 6.18
C GLU A 97 -14.41 -3.34 5.63
N TYR A 98 -13.47 -3.96 6.35
CA TYR A 98 -12.10 -4.15 5.85
C TYR A 98 -12.08 -4.91 4.51
N ILE A 99 -12.84 -6.00 4.39
CA ILE A 99 -12.97 -6.77 3.15
C ILE A 99 -13.48 -5.88 2.01
N GLU A 100 -14.51 -5.06 2.27
CA GLU A 100 -15.04 -4.12 1.28
C GLU A 100 -14.03 -3.03 0.92
N ASN A 101 -13.29 -2.48 1.89
CA ASN A 101 -12.26 -1.48 1.64
C ASN A 101 -11.14 -2.05 0.76
N MET A 102 -10.68 -3.27 1.04
CA MET A 102 -9.67 -3.94 0.21
C MET A 102 -10.21 -4.23 -1.20
N ARG A 103 -11.49 -4.59 -1.33
CA ARG A 103 -12.15 -4.75 -2.63
C ARG A 103 -12.19 -3.43 -3.42
N LYS A 104 -12.52 -2.31 -2.76
CA LYS A 104 -12.51 -0.97 -3.37
C LYS A 104 -11.12 -0.57 -3.82
N ILE A 105 -10.10 -0.76 -2.98
CA ILE A 105 -8.70 -0.49 -3.35
C ILE A 105 -8.31 -1.34 -4.57
N ALA A 106 -8.55 -2.65 -4.53
CA ALA A 106 -8.24 -3.54 -5.64
C ALA A 106 -8.99 -3.16 -6.93
N THR A 107 -10.26 -2.77 -6.84
CA THR A 107 -11.08 -2.35 -7.98
C THR A 107 -10.54 -1.05 -8.58
N HIS A 108 -10.22 -0.07 -7.74
CA HIS A 108 -9.63 1.19 -8.17
C HIS A 108 -8.33 0.99 -8.94
N LEU A 109 -7.47 0.09 -8.44
CA LEU A 109 -6.20 -0.25 -9.08
C LEU A 109 -6.35 -1.13 -10.34
N LYS A 110 -7.41 -1.95 -10.42
CA LYS A 110 -7.69 -2.83 -11.58
C LYS A 110 -8.31 -2.09 -12.76
N VAL A 111 -9.16 -1.10 -12.52
CA VAL A 111 -9.98 -0.46 -13.56
C VAL A 111 -9.13 0.32 -14.59
N SER A 112 -7.84 0.57 -14.33
CA SER A 112 -7.06 1.42 -15.21
C SER A 112 -6.34 0.75 -16.41
N TYR A 113 -6.19 -0.58 -16.53
CA TYR A 113 -5.29 -1.14 -17.58
C TYR A 113 -5.77 -2.40 -18.29
N PHE A 114 -6.62 -2.23 -19.30
CA PHE A 114 -6.84 -3.25 -20.34
C PHE A 114 -5.77 -3.15 -21.45
N THR A 115 -4.50 -2.99 -21.11
CA THR A 115 -3.37 -3.15 -22.05
C THR A 115 -2.07 -3.18 -21.26
N THR A 116 -1.23 -4.19 -21.51
CA THR A 116 0.13 -4.40 -20.96
C THR A 116 0.27 -5.01 -19.55
N GLY A 117 0.49 -6.33 -19.52
CA GLY A 117 1.54 -7.02 -18.74
C GLY A 117 1.79 -6.72 -17.25
N MET A 118 0.83 -6.15 -16.51
CA MET A 118 1.01 -5.76 -15.11
C MET A 118 0.89 -6.95 -14.13
N SER A 119 1.83 -7.05 -13.19
CA SER A 119 1.79 -8.00 -12.08
C SER A 119 1.27 -7.32 -10.81
N PHE A 120 0.09 -7.72 -10.33
CA PHE A 120 -0.42 -7.32 -9.02
C PHE A 120 0.11 -8.28 -7.95
N SER A 121 0.71 -7.74 -6.88
CA SER A 121 1.08 -8.53 -5.71
C SER A 121 0.41 -7.96 -4.48
N PHE A 122 -0.62 -8.68 -4.01
CA PHE A 122 -1.20 -8.46 -2.69
C PHE A 122 -0.35 -9.21 -1.68
N VAL A 123 0.32 -8.49 -0.78
CA VAL A 123 0.92 -9.10 0.40
C VAL A 123 -0.09 -8.96 1.51
N PHE A 124 -0.90 -10.00 1.72
CA PHE A 124 -1.69 -10.11 2.93
C PHE A 124 -0.74 -10.40 4.09
N GLU A 125 -0.90 -9.71 5.22
CA GLU A 125 -0.31 -10.20 6.46
C GLU A 125 -0.83 -11.62 6.70
N LEU A 126 0.09 -12.58 6.74
CA LEU A 126 -0.07 -13.70 7.64
C LEU A 126 -0.22 -13.08 9.04
N PRO A 127 -1.21 -13.50 9.82
CA PRO A 127 -1.53 -12.86 11.09
C PRO A 127 -0.26 -12.80 11.94
N VAL A 128 0.27 -11.58 12.13
CA VAL A 128 1.27 -11.32 13.17
C VAL A 128 0.53 -11.33 14.51
N PHE A 129 -0.06 -12.47 14.85
CA PHE A 129 -0.72 -12.73 16.14
C PHE A 129 0.23 -13.36 17.16
N TYR A 130 1.54 -13.38 16.91
CA TYR A 130 2.54 -13.97 17.80
C TYR A 130 3.79 -13.09 17.95
N PHE A 131 3.62 -11.84 18.34
CA PHE A 131 4.63 -11.16 19.16
C PHE A 131 3.84 -10.27 20.13
N TYR A 132 3.97 -10.55 21.43
CA TYR A 132 3.20 -10.01 22.57
C TYR A 132 1.92 -10.76 22.97
N LEU A 133 2.06 -12.07 23.21
CA LEU A 133 1.56 -12.73 24.43
C LEU A 133 2.74 -13.42 25.10
#